data_AF-A0A7J8Q2J9-F1
#
_entry.id   AF-A0A7J8Q2J9-F1
#
_cell.length_a   1.000
_cell.length_b   1.000
_cell.length_c   1.000
_cell.angle_alpha   90.00
_cell.angle_beta   90.00
_cell.angle_gamma   90.00
#
_symmetry.space_group_name_H-M   'P 1'
#
loop_
_entity.id
_entity.type
_entity.pdbx_description
1 polymer ?
#
loop_
_entity_poly.entity_id
_entity_poly.type
_entity_poly.pdbx_seq_one_letter_code
_entity_poly.pdbx_strand_id
1 'polypeptide(L)'
;MVGHEAVEVAKTVLEVADVAWTAMECCHHLHHRHNPDDDSPENHDAFKLEKELESLKSENQRLRNLLEQNLKLLNNLSESPAYLNDCPPDLYARLVSTVESKDFLLRLKSLNGSNTKIEFPFKEA
;
A
#
# COMPACT_ATOMS: atom_id res chain seq x y z
N MET A 1 -15.55 27.59 27.27
CA MET A 1 -16.80 27.68 26.49
C MET A 1 -16.65 27.21 25.03
N VAL A 2 -15.43 27.12 24.47
CA VAL A 2 -15.18 26.78 23.03
C VAL A 2 -15.34 25.28 22.67
N GLY A 3 -15.28 24.35 23.64
CA GLY A 3 -15.38 22.92 23.36
C GLY A 3 -16.80 22.38 23.18
N HIS A 4 -17.81 23.07 23.69
CA HIS A 4 -19.20 22.59 23.68
C HIS A 4 -19.82 22.70 22.27
N GLU A 5 -19.52 23.80 21.58
CA GLU A 5 -19.99 24.08 20.22
C GLU A 5 -19.41 23.08 19.21
N ALA A 6 -18.13 22.73 19.34
CA ALA A 6 -17.51 21.71 18.48
C ALA A 6 -18.14 20.31 18.66
N VAL A 7 -18.55 19.96 19.90
CA VAL A 7 -19.21 18.69 20.21
C VAL A 7 -20.63 18.65 19.66
N GLU A 8 -21.36 19.76 19.72
CA GLU A 8 -22.71 19.86 19.15
C GLU A 8 -22.68 19.79 17.62
N VAL A 9 -21.72 20.48 16.98
CA VAL A 9 -21.52 20.39 15.53
C VAL A 9 -21.17 18.96 15.12
N ALA A 10 -20.23 18.31 15.81
CA ALA A 10 -19.86 16.92 15.52
C ALA A 10 -21.07 15.96 15.64
N LYS A 11 -21.92 16.15 16.65
CA LYS A 11 -23.16 15.38 16.82
C LYS A 11 -24.10 15.56 15.63
N THR A 12 -24.34 16.80 15.20
CA THR A 12 -25.23 17.05 14.05
C THR A 12 -24.68 16.49 12.74
N VAL A 13 -23.36 16.55 12.54
CA VAL A 13 -22.72 15.97 11.35
C VAL A 13 -22.90 14.46 11.32
N LEU A 14 -22.76 13.78 12.47
CA LEU A 14 -23.01 12.35 12.60
C LEU A 14 -24.48 11.99 12.34
N GLU A 15 -25.42 12.78 12.88
CA GLU A 15 -26.86 12.57 12.65
C GLU A 15 -27.24 12.78 11.17
N VAL A 16 -26.70 13.81 10.51
CA VAL A 16 -26.93 14.06 9.08
C VAL A 16 -26.29 12.95 8.23
N ALA A 17 -25.11 12.45 8.60
CA ALA A 17 -24.47 11.35 7.90
C ALA A 17 -25.28 10.05 8.02
N ASP A 18 -25.86 9.76 9.19
CA ASP A 18 -26.70 8.58 9.43
C ASP A 18 -28.01 8.63 8.62
N VAL A 19 -28.65 9.81 8.57
CA VAL A 19 -29.85 10.02 7.75
C VAL A 19 -29.53 9.92 6.26
N ALA A 20 -28.40 10.48 5.81
CA ALA A 20 -27.96 10.39 4.41
C ALA A 20 -27.63 8.94 4.02
N TRP A 21 -26.98 8.19 4.90
CA TRP A 21 -26.69 6.77 4.71
C TRP A 21 -27.97 5.94 4.62
N THR A 22 -28.90 6.14 5.56
CA THR A 22 -30.19 5.44 5.58
C THR A 22 -31.00 5.74 4.31
N ALA A 23 -31.01 6.99 3.83
CA ALA A 23 -31.67 7.36 2.59
C ALA A 23 -31.03 6.69 1.36
N MET A 24 -29.69 6.65 1.29
CA MET A 24 -28.95 5.96 0.23
C MET A 24 -29.28 4.45 0.19
N GLU A 25 -29.34 3.81 1.36
CA GLU A 25 -29.66 2.38 1.48
C GLU A 25 -31.12 2.09 1.10
N CYS A 26 -32.07 2.95 1.49
CA CYS A 26 -33.46 2.88 1.02
C CYS A 26 -33.59 3.06 -0.50
N CYS A 27 -32.84 3.99 -1.11
CA CYS A 27 -32.81 4.17 -2.56
C CYS A 27 -32.26 2.92 -3.25
N HIS A 28 -31.16 2.34 -2.76
CA HIS A 28 -30.61 1.09 -3.28
C HIS A 28 -31.63 -0.07 -3.24
N HIS A 29 -32.43 -0.17 -2.17
CA HIS A 29 -33.47 -1.19 -2.09
C HIS A 29 -34.69 -0.92 -2.99
N LEU A 30 -35.01 0.35 -3.30
CA LEU A 30 -36.03 0.68 -4.30
C LEU A 30 -35.57 0.33 -5.73
N HIS A 31 -34.29 0.56 -6.05
CA HIS A 31 -33.73 0.22 -7.36
C HIS A 31 -33.70 -1.29 -7.63
N HIS A 32 -33.55 -2.13 -6.60
CA HIS A 32 -33.66 -3.58 -6.74
C HIS A 32 -35.10 -4.10 -6.94
N ARG A 33 -36.11 -3.25 -6.79
CA ARG A 33 -37.53 -3.65 -6.91
C ARG A 33 -38.21 -3.18 -8.19
N HIS A 34 -37.51 -2.44 -9.05
CA HIS A 34 -38.05 -2.04 -10.35
C HIS A 34 -37.70 -3.06 -11.43
N ASN A 35 -38.70 -3.32 -12.28
CA ASN A 35 -38.70 -4.29 -13.36
C ASN A 35 -37.36 -4.38 -14.12
N PRO A 36 -36.93 -5.59 -14.53
CA PRO A 36 -35.75 -5.78 -15.37
C PRO A 36 -35.88 -5.20 -16.80
N ASP A 37 -36.99 -4.52 -17.12
CA ASP A 37 -37.28 -3.93 -18.44
C ASP A 37 -37.00 -2.41 -18.51
N ASP A 38 -36.51 -1.78 -17.44
CA ASP A 38 -36.12 -0.37 -17.48
C ASP A 38 -34.64 -0.24 -17.86
N ASP A 39 -34.41 -0.16 -19.18
CA ASP A 39 -33.12 0.02 -19.87
C ASP A 39 -32.57 1.44 -19.67
N SER A 40 -32.62 1.93 -18.42
CA SER A 40 -32.07 3.23 -18.03
C SER A 40 -30.54 3.11 -17.88
N PRO A 41 -29.75 4.05 -18.45
CA PRO A 41 -28.29 4.00 -18.42
C PRO A 41 -27.71 3.95 -17.00
N GLU A 42 -28.44 4.44 -15.99
CA GLU A 42 -28.00 4.43 -14.58
C GLU A 42 -27.91 3.01 -13.98
N ASN A 43 -28.76 2.07 -14.40
CA ASN A 43 -28.74 0.69 -13.90
C ASN A 43 -27.53 -0.10 -14.43
N HIS A 44 -27.12 0.18 -15.67
CA HIS A 44 -26.00 -0.49 -16.31
C HIS A 44 -24.65 -0.05 -15.73
N ASP A 45 -24.55 1.20 -15.29
CA ASP A 45 -23.37 1.75 -14.63
C ASP A 45 -23.23 1.25 -13.18
N ALA A 46 -24.33 1.15 -12.44
CA ALA A 46 -24.32 0.60 -11.07
C ALA A 46 -23.85 -0.87 -11.03
N PHE A 47 -24.35 -1.71 -11.95
CA PHE A 47 -23.95 -3.12 -12.04
C PHE A 47 -22.47 -3.27 -12.44
N LYS A 48 -21.98 -2.39 -13.33
CA LYS A 48 -20.56 -2.38 -13.73
C LYS A 48 -19.66 -1.99 -12.56
N LEU A 49 -20.03 -0.97 -11.79
CA LEU A 49 -19.30 -0.53 -10.61
C LEU A 49 -19.24 -1.63 -9.54
N GLU A 50 -20.35 -2.34 -9.31
CA GLU A 50 -20.38 -3.44 -8.34
C GLU A 50 -19.45 -4.59 -8.75
N LYS A 51 -19.43 -4.94 -10.03
CA LYS A 51 -18.50 -5.94 -10.58
C LYS A 51 -17.04 -5.53 -10.46
N GLU A 52 -16.72 -4.27 -10.74
CA GLU A 52 -15.37 -3.72 -10.58
C GLU A 52 -14.94 -3.70 -9.10
N LEU A 53 -15.85 -3.34 -8.21
CA LEU A 53 -15.62 -3.33 -6.77
C LEU A 53 -15.37 -4.74 -6.22
N GLU A 54 -16.13 -5.73 -6.67
CA GLU A 54 -15.91 -7.13 -6.29
C GLU A 54 -14.59 -7.67 -6.84
N SER A 55 -14.23 -7.30 -8.08
CA SER A 55 -12.92 -7.61 -8.65
C SER A 55 -11.79 -7.01 -7.80
N LEU A 56 -11.90 -5.73 -7.43
CA LEU A 56 -10.91 -5.05 -6.58
C LEU A 56 -10.80 -5.70 -5.20
N LYS A 57 -11.91 -6.09 -4.58
CA LYS A 57 -11.91 -6.83 -3.30
C LYS A 57 -11.17 -8.16 -3.43
N SER A 58 -11.48 -8.93 -4.46
CA SER A 58 -10.83 -10.23 -4.71
C SER A 58 -9.32 -10.10 -4.92
N GLU A 59 -8.90 -9.07 -5.66
CA GLU A 59 -7.49 -8.80 -5.90
C GLU A 59 -6.79 -8.30 -4.63
N ASN A 60 -7.44 -7.44 -3.84
CA ASN A 60 -6.89 -7.01 -2.55
C ASN A 60 -6.67 -8.19 -1.60
N GLN A 61 -7.62 -9.13 -1.57
CA GLN A 61 -7.47 -10.35 -0.77
C GLN A 61 -6.30 -11.21 -1.27
N ARG A 62 -6.16 -11.38 -2.59
CA ARG A 62 -5.03 -12.10 -3.19
C ARG A 62 -3.69 -11.45 -2.83
N LEU A 63 -3.61 -10.12 -2.90
CA LEU A 63 -2.41 -9.35 -2.54
C LEU A 63 -2.07 -9.47 -1.05
N ARG A 64 -3.08 -9.44 -0.17
CA ARG A 64 -2.89 -9.66 1.28
C ARG A 64 -2.32 -11.05 1.57
N ASN A 65 -2.87 -12.09 0.94
CA ASN A 65 -2.36 -13.45 1.09
C ASN A 65 -0.91 -13.56 0.59
N LEU A 66 -0.59 -12.92 -0.53
CA LEU A 66 0.78 -12.91 -1.08
C LEU A 66 1.75 -12.17 -0.14
N LEU A 67 1.33 -11.05 0.43
CA LEU A 67 2.12 -10.31 1.41
C LEU A 67 2.40 -11.15 2.66
N GLU A 68 1.39 -11.85 3.19
CA GLU A 68 1.54 -12.75 4.32
C GLU A 68 2.57 -13.86 4.03
N GLN A 69 2.49 -14.48 2.85
CA GLN A 69 3.46 -15.48 2.42
C GLN A 69 4.88 -14.91 2.32
N ASN A 70 5.04 -13.72 1.75
CA ASN A 70 6.35 -13.05 1.66
C ASN A 70 6.93 -12.72 3.04
N LEU A 71 6.10 -12.22 3.96
CA LEU A 71 6.53 -11.94 5.33
C LEU A 71 7.00 -13.21 6.04
N LYS A 72 6.30 -14.33 5.84
CA LYS A 72 6.72 -15.62 6.38
C LYS A 72 8.08 -16.05 5.84
N LEU A 73 8.32 -15.88 4.54
CA LEU A 73 9.63 -16.17 3.94
C LEU A 73 10.74 -15.28 4.51
N LEU A 74 10.48 -13.98 4.63
CA LEU A 74 11.46 -13.03 5.20
C LEU A 74 11.77 -13.33 6.66
N ASN A 75 10.77 -13.68 7.47
CA ASN A 75 10.99 -14.08 8.86
C ASN A 75 11.84 -15.35 8.95
N ASN A 76 11.52 -16.37 8.15
CA ASN A 76 12.31 -17.61 8.10
C ASN A 76 13.77 -17.34 7.70
N LEU A 77 14.01 -16.40 6.78
CA LEU A 77 15.36 -15.98 6.39
C LEU A 77 16.07 -15.24 7.53
N SER A 78 15.35 -14.37 8.25
CA SER A 78 15.90 -13.61 9.39
C SER A 78 16.27 -14.51 10.57
N GLU A 79 15.52 -15.58 10.79
CA GLU A 79 15.77 -16.57 11.85
C GLU A 79 16.84 -17.60 11.45
N SER A 80 17.26 -17.61 10.19
CA SER A 80 18.30 -18.52 9.71
C SER A 80 19.66 -18.16 10.33
N PRO A 81 20.31 -19.08 11.06
CA PRO A 81 21.59 -18.83 11.70
C PRO A 81 22.74 -18.56 10.71
N ALA A 82 22.53 -18.82 9.42
CA ALA A 82 23.48 -18.55 8.34
C ALA A 82 23.73 -17.04 8.11
N TYR A 83 22.81 -16.15 8.51
CA TYR A 83 22.98 -14.70 8.35
C TYR A 83 23.39 -13.97 9.63
N LEU A 84 23.05 -14.54 10.80
CA LEU A 84 23.33 -13.94 12.11
C LEU A 84 24.74 -14.25 12.63
N ASN A 85 25.34 -15.38 12.26
CA ASN A 85 26.64 -15.80 12.77
C ASN A 85 27.82 -15.61 11.79
N ASP A 86 27.56 -15.24 10.53
CA ASP A 86 28.60 -15.08 9.50
C ASP A 86 29.11 -13.64 9.37
N CYS A 87 28.64 -12.71 10.22
CA CYS A 87 29.14 -11.33 10.24
C CYS A 87 30.17 -11.17 11.35
N PRO A 88 31.47 -11.01 11.03
CA PRO A 88 32.48 -10.70 12.01
C PRO A 88 32.07 -9.46 12.81
N PRO A 89 32.24 -9.43 14.15
CA PRO A 89 31.85 -8.29 14.98
C PRO A 89 32.46 -6.96 14.54
N ASP A 90 33.60 -7.02 13.83
CA ASP A 90 34.33 -5.86 13.31
C ASP A 90 33.86 -5.39 11.93
N LEU A 91 33.07 -6.19 11.20
CA LEU A 91 32.78 -5.93 9.79
C LEU A 91 31.89 -4.70 9.63
N TYR A 92 30.87 -4.56 10.48
CA TYR A 92 30.00 -3.39 10.49
C TYR A 92 30.81 -2.11 10.74
N ALA A 93 31.65 -2.09 11.79
CA ALA A 93 32.49 -0.95 12.12
C ALA A 93 33.48 -0.62 10.99
N ARG A 94 34.07 -1.64 10.35
CA ARG A 94 34.98 -1.48 9.22
C ARG A 94 34.27 -0.94 7.97
N LEU A 95 33.04 -1.41 7.69
CA LEU A 95 32.23 -0.90 6.58
C LEU A 95 31.88 0.57 6.80
N VAL A 96 31.39 0.92 7.98
CA VAL A 96 31.08 2.32 8.35
C VAL A 96 32.33 3.19 8.20
N SER A 97 33.45 2.79 8.80
CA SER A 97 34.71 3.54 8.68
C SER A 97 35.21 3.66 7.24
N THR A 98 34.99 2.66 6.39
CA THR A 98 35.39 2.69 4.98
C THR A 98 34.51 3.64 4.19
N VAL A 99 33.19 3.60 4.38
CA VAL A 99 32.23 4.48 3.67
C VAL A 99 32.40 5.95 4.09
N GLU A 100 32.73 6.19 5.36
CA GLU A 100 33.00 7.53 5.89
C GLU A 100 34.41 8.04 5.58
N SER A 101 35.31 7.17 5.09
CA SER A 101 36.67 7.57 4.73
C SER A 101 36.67 8.58 3.60
N LYS A 102 37.47 9.64 3.77
CA LYS A 102 37.69 10.66 2.74
C LYS A 102 38.15 10.04 1.43
N ASP A 103 38.97 9.00 1.48
CA ASP A 103 39.47 8.31 0.28
C ASP A 103 38.36 7.64 -0.50
N PHE A 104 37.39 7.01 0.20
CA PHE A 104 36.24 6.39 -0.42
C PHE A 104 35.32 7.44 -1.06
N LEU A 105 35.02 8.52 -0.34
CA LEU A 105 34.19 9.62 -0.86
C LEU A 105 34.83 10.32 -2.07
N LEU A 106 36.16 10.50 -2.07
CA LEU A 106 36.91 11.04 -3.21
C LEU A 106 36.83 10.11 -4.44
N ARG A 107 36.98 8.80 -4.23
CA ARG A 107 36.80 7.80 -5.31
C ARG A 107 35.38 7.79 -5.86
N LEU A 108 34.38 7.85 -4.98
CA LEU A 108 32.96 7.90 -5.37
C LEU A 108 32.67 9.15 -6.21
N LYS A 109 33.19 10.32 -5.79
CA LYS A 109 33.06 11.57 -6.54
C LYS A 109 33.75 11.50 -7.90
N SER A 110 34.94 10.89 -7.97
CA SER A 110 35.65 10.67 -9.23
C SER A 110 34.87 9.76 -10.17
N LEU A 111 34.26 8.69 -9.65
CA LEU A 111 33.46 7.73 -10.41
C LEU A 111 32.17 8.37 -10.96
N ASN A 112 31.51 9.22 -10.16
CA ASN A 112 30.30 9.93 -10.60
C ASN A 112 30.62 11.02 -11.64
N GLY A 113 31.86 11.51 -11.69
CA GLY A 113 32.33 12.45 -12.71
C GLY A 113 32.76 11.78 -14.02
N SER A 114 33.07 10.49 -14.00
CA SER A 114 33.26 9.71 -15.21
C SER A 114 31.89 9.26 -15.74
N ASN A 115 31.56 9.58 -16.99
CA ASN A 115 30.36 9.10 -17.70
C ASN A 115 30.41 7.58 -17.97
N THR A 116 30.95 6.79 -17.06
CA THR A 116 30.94 5.34 -17.12
C THR A 116 29.51 4.89 -16.88
N LYS A 117 28.87 4.44 -17.96
CA LYS A 117 27.59 3.72 -17.95
C LYS A 117 27.72 2.61 -16.90
N ILE A 118 27.07 2.77 -15.75
CA ILE A 118 27.01 1.72 -14.72
C ILE A 118 26.09 0.65 -15.30
N GLU A 119 26.65 -0.27 -16.08
CA GLU A 119 25.92 -1.44 -16.55
C GLU A 119 25.79 -2.41 -15.39
N PHE A 120 24.55 -2.77 -15.09
CA PHE A 120 24.23 -3.78 -14.11
C PHE A 120 24.94 -5.09 -14.51
N PRO A 121 25.64 -5.78 -13.60
CA PRO A 121 26.52 -6.90 -13.96
C PRO A 121 25.77 -8.15 -14.42
N PHE A 122 24.43 -8.12 -14.39
CA PHE A 122 23.57 -9.18 -14.87
C PHE A 122 22.85 -8.71 -16.12
N LYS A 123 22.91 -9.54 -17.17
CA LYS A 123 22.02 -9.39 -18.32
C LYS A 123 20.67 -9.99 -17.96
N GLU A 124 19.60 -9.30 -18.36
CA GLU A 124 18.22 -9.80 -18.22
C GLU A 124 18.09 -11.13 -18.98
N ALA A 125 17.45 -12.11 -18.36
CA ALA A 125 17.34 -13.50 -18.86
C ALA A 125 16.23 -13.64 -19.91
#